data_AF-A0A374WLB2-F1
#
_entry.id   AF-A0A374WLB2-F1
#
_cell.length_a   1.000
_cell.length_b   1.000
_cell.length_c   1.000
_cell.angle_alpha   90.00
_cell.angle_beta   90.00
_cell.angle_gamma   90.00
#
_symmetry.space_group_name_H-M   'P 1'
#
loop_
_entity.id
_entity.type
_entity.pdbx_description
1 polymer ?
#
loop_
_entity_poly.entity_id
_entity_poly.type
_entity_poly.pdbx_seq_one_letter_code
_entity_poly.pdbx_strand_id
1 'polypeptide(L)'
;MKKLKTHRYLLVTVMGLLVACTSYTSTDEWPNPRPNSNPDPEPVTGEITSIQSLNKSENVAVNSHADEWGNSSLELDYRRLLTLESPALSAVNALYPRIKKLGDGTYLLLYQQGPQAWNVYYALSTNLITWQNASSPLFQSESAQQTSGASDTRCFSSCDAVVLANKDILAFASFRLNQGYRVDPQSNGIMMRRSSDNGRTWSTAQIIYQGTTWEPYALQLRSGEIQVYFTDSEPLTADSGTAMLRSMDNGRTWTVVGKVIRQKTGLAIDGSGKQIYSDQMPSARELNNSTKIAVATETRFRDEGDVYHISMAWSSDNWASAPLTGDEVGPSDRKLNFVQKAAAPYLAQFPSGETVLSYNASSLFTMQVGNAEASQWGETYQPFSGKGYWGATEIIDPHTLVAAMPATFVNSENKDAARIQIGQFVLNHRINASGMTPVIDADNSDWSAVSDALFIGSVSTTQAVFRFAYDAENVYCLVERLDKDLTTDDSMELIFQGGDATGTPLKISLIPDAVQYTIKCSHSSVTCKGAVHGTFGDTAADKGYVVEMAIPRTLLRVVADRLMFNATLYDQNGSDTFTGLTATNYEKWLPIVLKAATDPEPLPGEGDTGTGPSWNNGDTEGTWK
;
A
#
# COMPACT_ATOMS: atom_id res chain seq x y z
N MET A 1 62.67 13.19 -35.77
CA MET A 1 63.66 14.22 -35.38
C MET A 1 62.95 15.56 -35.23
N LYS A 2 63.19 16.28 -34.12
CA LYS A 2 63.04 17.73 -33.89
C LYS A 2 62.29 18.59 -34.94
N LYS A 3 61.17 19.25 -34.57
CA LYS A 3 61.09 20.71 -34.32
C LYS A 3 59.65 21.26 -34.26
N LEU A 4 59.42 22.11 -33.26
CA LEU A 4 58.42 23.20 -33.21
C LEU A 4 58.53 24.15 -34.42
N LYS A 5 57.38 24.73 -34.85
CA LYS A 5 57.15 26.19 -34.92
C LYS A 5 55.72 26.56 -35.41
N THR A 6 54.92 27.08 -34.49
CA THR A 6 54.23 28.39 -34.45
C THR A 6 53.71 29.12 -35.71
N HIS A 7 52.46 29.62 -35.60
CA HIS A 7 51.83 30.93 -36.01
C HIS A 7 50.56 30.76 -36.88
N ARG A 8 49.50 31.59 -36.87
CA ARG A 8 48.74 32.49 -35.95
C ARG A 8 47.62 33.14 -36.83
N TYR A 9 46.51 33.59 -36.21
CA TYR A 9 45.45 34.53 -36.71
C TYR A 9 44.30 33.97 -37.58
N LEU A 10 43.04 34.45 -37.55
CA LEU A 10 42.18 35.34 -36.71
C LEU A 10 40.79 35.44 -37.42
N LEU A 11 39.75 35.92 -36.71
CA LEU A 11 38.39 36.42 -37.08
C LEU A 11 37.24 35.38 -36.91
N VAL A 12 36.31 35.45 -35.92
CA VAL A 12 35.40 36.51 -35.37
C VAL A 12 34.32 36.85 -36.42
N THR A 13 32.99 36.72 -36.25
CA THR A 13 32.03 37.19 -35.21
C THR A 13 30.64 36.52 -35.52
N VAL A 14 29.88 35.96 -34.57
CA VAL A 14 28.73 36.51 -33.79
C VAL A 14 27.48 36.96 -34.59
N MET A 15 26.34 36.38 -34.19
CA MET A 15 25.03 37.00 -33.82
C MET A 15 23.80 36.43 -34.55
N GLY A 16 22.87 35.93 -33.74
CA GLY A 16 21.49 35.70 -34.14
C GLY A 16 20.61 36.93 -33.91
N LEU A 17 19.44 36.94 -34.55
CA LEU A 17 18.30 37.76 -34.19
C LEU A 17 17.00 37.19 -34.79
N LEU A 18 15.96 37.14 -33.94
CA LEU A 18 14.57 36.81 -34.23
C LEU A 18 13.90 37.84 -35.15
N VAL A 19 12.96 37.41 -36.01
CA VAL A 19 11.72 38.14 -36.37
C VAL A 19 10.62 37.13 -36.78
N ALA A 20 9.37 37.41 -36.37
CA ALA A 20 8.15 36.64 -36.59
C ALA A 20 7.34 37.09 -37.84
N CYS A 21 6.35 36.26 -38.19
CA CYS A 21 5.13 36.49 -39.02
C CYS A 21 5.25 36.53 -40.56
N THR A 22 4.56 35.61 -41.25
CA THR A 22 3.33 35.92 -42.02
C THR A 22 2.65 34.64 -42.55
N SER A 23 1.32 34.71 -42.56
CA SER A 23 0.31 33.76 -43.05
C SER A 23 0.30 33.62 -44.58
N TYR A 24 0.03 32.42 -45.09
CA TYR A 24 -0.51 32.21 -46.44
C TYR A 24 -1.70 31.24 -46.41
N THR A 25 -2.84 31.79 -46.78
CA THR A 25 -4.09 31.11 -47.15
C THR A 25 -3.97 30.49 -48.54
N SER A 26 -4.35 29.22 -48.69
CA SER A 26 -4.57 28.58 -49.98
C SER A 26 -6.06 28.30 -50.13
N THR A 27 -6.75 29.15 -50.88
CA THR A 27 -8.10 28.91 -51.40
C THR A 27 -7.99 28.17 -52.72
N ASP A 28 -8.48 26.94 -52.79
CA ASP A 28 -8.84 26.31 -54.06
C ASP A 28 -10.36 26.26 -54.15
N GLU A 29 -10.87 26.94 -55.18
CA GLU A 29 -12.25 26.90 -55.62
C GLU A 29 -12.49 25.64 -56.47
N TRP A 30 -13.57 24.91 -56.19
CA TRP A 30 -14.64 24.49 -57.11
C TRP A 30 -15.33 23.20 -56.60
N PRO A 31 -16.68 23.12 -56.64
CA PRO A 31 -17.44 22.26 -55.74
C PRO A 31 -17.95 20.99 -56.45
N ASN A 32 -17.77 19.83 -55.81
CA ASN A 32 -18.67 18.71 -56.02
C ASN A 32 -19.67 18.67 -54.86
N PRO A 33 -20.99 18.55 -55.10
CA PRO A 33 -21.97 18.46 -54.03
C PRO A 33 -21.77 17.13 -53.31
N ARG A 34 -21.32 17.16 -52.05
CA ARG A 34 -21.41 15.99 -51.17
C ARG A 34 -22.89 15.79 -50.80
N PRO A 35 -23.47 14.60 -51.03
CA PRO A 35 -24.74 14.23 -50.44
C PRO A 35 -24.54 14.03 -48.93
N ASN A 36 -25.46 14.58 -48.14
CA ASN A 36 -25.58 14.43 -46.68
C ASN A 36 -24.39 14.95 -45.86
N SER A 37 -24.35 16.25 -45.65
CA SER A 37 -23.72 16.84 -44.46
C SER A 37 -24.60 16.55 -43.23
N ASN A 38 -24.40 15.40 -42.60
CA ASN A 38 -24.51 15.42 -41.14
C ASN A 38 -23.41 16.38 -40.66
N PRO A 39 -23.68 17.31 -39.73
CA PRO A 39 -22.60 18.04 -39.10
C PRO A 39 -21.61 17.01 -38.54
N ASP A 40 -20.30 17.25 -38.72
CA ASP A 40 -19.30 16.51 -37.98
C ASP A 40 -19.71 16.57 -36.50
N PRO A 41 -19.78 15.43 -35.78
CA PRO A 41 -20.10 15.46 -34.37
C PRO A 41 -19.13 16.43 -33.69
N GLU A 42 -19.66 17.31 -32.86
CA GLU A 42 -18.83 18.25 -32.11
C GLU A 42 -17.70 17.46 -31.40
N PRO A 43 -16.47 18.00 -31.38
CA PRO A 43 -15.36 17.33 -30.73
C PRO A 43 -15.72 17.05 -29.27
N VAL A 44 -15.64 15.77 -28.89
CA VAL A 44 -15.88 15.32 -27.51
C VAL A 44 -14.78 15.91 -26.63
N THR A 45 -15.18 16.64 -25.59
CA THR A 45 -14.32 17.37 -24.66
C THR A 45 -13.97 16.62 -23.38
N GLY A 46 -14.64 15.49 -23.08
CA GLY A 46 -14.40 14.70 -21.87
C GLY A 46 -12.96 14.16 -21.76
N GLU A 47 -12.46 14.01 -20.52
CA GLU A 47 -11.19 13.33 -20.24
C GLU A 47 -11.44 12.04 -19.46
N ILE A 48 -10.57 11.04 -19.60
CA ILE A 48 -10.64 9.83 -18.76
C ILE A 48 -9.77 10.08 -17.53
N THR A 49 -10.42 10.30 -16.39
CA THR A 49 -9.73 10.64 -15.13
C THR A 49 -9.05 9.40 -14.54
N SER A 50 -7.79 9.55 -14.17
CA SER A 50 -7.04 8.50 -13.49
C SER A 50 -7.48 8.37 -12.02
N ILE A 51 -7.60 7.14 -11.51
CA ILE A 51 -7.85 6.93 -10.07
C ILE A 51 -6.75 7.56 -9.19
N GLN A 52 -5.54 7.73 -9.73
CA GLN A 52 -4.44 8.41 -9.03
C GLN A 52 -4.60 9.93 -8.91
N SER A 53 -5.54 10.56 -9.62
CA SER A 53 -5.95 11.94 -9.38
C SER A 53 -7.20 12.07 -8.50
N LEU A 54 -7.85 10.96 -8.18
CA LEU A 54 -9.08 10.89 -7.38
C LEU A 54 -8.79 10.35 -5.98
N ASN A 55 -9.78 10.42 -5.09
CA ASN A 55 -9.67 9.99 -3.69
C ASN A 55 -8.49 10.64 -2.94
N LYS A 56 -8.15 11.89 -3.29
CA LYS A 56 -7.00 12.66 -2.77
C LYS A 56 -7.32 13.66 -1.68
N SER A 57 -8.55 13.66 -1.14
CA SER A 57 -8.88 14.54 -0.02
C SER A 57 -7.87 14.36 1.12
N GLU A 58 -7.18 15.43 1.50
CA GLU A 58 -6.23 15.41 2.61
C GLU A 58 -6.96 15.42 3.97
N ASN A 59 -8.24 15.81 3.98
CA ASN A 59 -9.10 15.91 5.16
C ASN A 59 -10.05 14.72 5.28
N VAL A 60 -9.54 13.48 5.12
CA VAL A 60 -10.34 12.28 5.41
C VAL A 60 -10.56 12.20 6.91
N ALA A 61 -11.83 12.28 7.33
CA ALA A 61 -12.19 12.07 8.72
C ALA A 61 -11.69 10.69 9.19
N VAL A 62 -10.94 10.69 10.30
CA VAL A 62 -10.34 9.49 10.86
C VAL A 62 -11.44 8.52 11.28
N ASN A 63 -11.31 7.25 10.91
CA ASN A 63 -12.29 6.20 11.17
C ASN A 63 -13.68 6.44 10.55
N SER A 64 -13.79 7.28 9.51
CA SER A 64 -15.04 7.56 8.78
C SER A 64 -15.78 6.34 8.22
N HIS A 65 -15.09 5.20 8.12
CA HIS A 65 -15.60 3.94 7.58
C HIS A 65 -15.50 2.78 8.58
N ALA A 66 -15.19 3.05 9.85
CA ALA A 66 -14.96 2.01 10.86
C ALA A 66 -16.14 1.06 11.06
N ASP A 67 -17.38 1.54 10.90
CA ASP A 67 -18.60 0.72 11.03
C ASP A 67 -19.03 0.02 9.73
N GLU A 68 -18.39 0.34 8.59
CA GLU A 68 -18.76 -0.15 7.26
C GLU A 68 -17.63 -0.89 6.54
N TRP A 69 -16.52 -1.17 7.25
CA TRP A 69 -15.33 -1.86 6.73
C TRP A 69 -15.65 -3.21 6.05
N GLY A 70 -16.76 -3.86 6.43
CA GLY A 70 -17.18 -5.15 5.87
C GLY A 70 -17.57 -5.07 4.38
N ASN A 71 -17.82 -3.87 3.86
CA ASN A 71 -18.05 -3.61 2.45
C ASN A 71 -16.79 -3.15 1.71
N SER A 72 -15.68 -2.94 2.42
CA SER A 72 -14.44 -2.43 1.82
C SER A 72 -13.67 -3.57 1.14
N SER A 73 -13.04 -3.26 0.00
CA SER A 73 -12.19 -4.17 -0.75
C SER A 73 -10.92 -3.48 -1.23
N LEU A 74 -9.85 -4.26 -1.43
CA LEU A 74 -8.60 -3.78 -2.02
C LEU A 74 -8.49 -4.28 -3.45
N GLU A 75 -8.52 -3.35 -4.39
CA GLU A 75 -8.44 -3.63 -5.82
C GLU A 75 -7.00 -3.39 -6.30
N LEU A 76 -6.36 -4.42 -6.86
CA LEU A 76 -5.07 -4.26 -7.51
C LEU A 76 -5.21 -3.33 -8.73
N ASP A 77 -4.31 -2.38 -8.89
CA ASP A 77 -4.13 -1.67 -10.16
C ASP A 77 -3.13 -2.46 -11.02
N TYR A 78 -3.64 -3.19 -12.01
CA TYR A 78 -2.83 -4.01 -12.91
C TYR A 78 -1.78 -3.20 -13.65
N ARG A 79 -2.07 -1.93 -14.00
CA ARG A 79 -1.12 -1.03 -14.68
C ARG A 79 0.02 -0.59 -13.74
N ARG A 80 -0.13 -0.85 -12.44
CA ARG A 80 0.85 -0.58 -11.38
C ARG A 80 1.39 -1.87 -10.75
N LEU A 81 1.15 -3.02 -11.39
CA LEU A 81 1.79 -4.28 -11.08
C LEU A 81 3.08 -4.42 -11.90
N LEU A 82 4.20 -4.66 -11.24
CA LEU A 82 5.47 -4.93 -11.89
C LEU A 82 6.31 -5.95 -11.11
N THR A 83 7.21 -6.63 -11.81
CA THR A 83 8.27 -7.43 -11.19
C THR A 83 9.60 -6.77 -11.45
N LEU A 84 10.28 -6.35 -10.38
CA LEU A 84 11.65 -5.86 -10.46
C LEU A 84 12.62 -7.03 -10.57
N GLU A 85 13.60 -6.88 -11.46
CA GLU A 85 14.69 -7.82 -11.70
C GLU A 85 16.03 -7.07 -11.81
N SER A 86 17.13 -7.78 -12.07
CA SER A 86 18.39 -7.14 -12.46
C SER A 86 18.21 -6.32 -13.76
N PRO A 87 18.82 -5.13 -13.90
CA PRO A 87 19.74 -4.46 -12.97
C PRO A 87 19.04 -3.55 -11.94
N ALA A 88 17.70 -3.50 -11.91
CA ALA A 88 16.93 -2.72 -10.94
C ALA A 88 17.00 -3.29 -9.52
N LEU A 89 17.47 -4.54 -9.35
CA LEU A 89 17.87 -5.13 -8.08
C LEU A 89 19.38 -5.46 -8.09
N SER A 90 20.11 -5.01 -7.07
CA SER A 90 21.56 -5.19 -6.95
C SER A 90 21.97 -6.50 -6.27
N ALA A 91 21.06 -7.10 -5.49
CA ALA A 91 21.30 -8.37 -4.82
C ALA A 91 21.07 -9.53 -5.77
N VAL A 92 21.81 -10.62 -5.57
CA VAL A 92 21.41 -11.96 -6.02
C VAL A 92 20.35 -12.47 -5.05
N ASN A 93 19.26 -13.07 -5.57
CA ASN A 93 18.16 -13.60 -4.76
C ASN A 93 17.63 -12.58 -3.71
N ALA A 94 17.09 -11.46 -4.20
CA ALA A 94 16.55 -10.40 -3.34
C ALA A 94 15.32 -10.89 -2.56
N LEU A 95 15.35 -10.71 -1.24
CA LEU A 95 14.34 -11.18 -0.30
C LEU A 95 13.98 -10.11 0.72
N TYR A 96 12.93 -10.36 1.50
CA TYR A 96 12.51 -9.50 2.63
C TYR A 96 12.31 -8.02 2.22
N PRO A 97 11.47 -7.73 1.22
CA PRO A 97 11.25 -6.37 0.78
C PRO A 97 10.52 -5.54 1.85
N ARG A 98 10.91 -4.29 2.03
CA ARG A 98 10.14 -3.27 2.75
C ARG A 98 10.03 -2.02 1.89
N ILE A 99 8.82 -1.50 1.73
CA ILE A 99 8.57 -0.26 0.99
C ILE A 99 8.15 0.83 1.98
N LYS A 100 8.66 2.04 1.79
CA LYS A 100 8.28 3.23 2.56
C LYS A 100 8.07 4.42 1.62
N LYS A 101 7.01 5.21 1.86
CA LYS A 101 6.86 6.52 1.21
C LYS A 101 7.56 7.58 2.04
N LEU A 102 8.45 8.33 1.42
CA LEU A 102 9.32 9.32 2.06
C LEU A 102 8.65 10.69 2.13
N GLY A 103 9.24 11.60 2.90
CA GLY A 103 8.68 12.93 3.15
C GLY A 103 8.54 13.80 1.89
N ASP A 104 9.33 13.56 0.85
CA ASP A 104 9.24 14.26 -0.45
C ASP A 104 8.40 13.51 -1.49
N GLY A 105 7.68 12.44 -1.10
CA GLY A 105 6.87 11.63 -1.99
C GLY A 105 7.63 10.55 -2.76
N THR A 106 8.97 10.51 -2.65
CA THR A 106 9.79 9.39 -3.16
C THR A 106 9.46 8.09 -2.40
N TYR A 107 9.70 6.95 -3.01
CA TYR A 107 9.55 5.63 -2.43
C TYR A 107 10.91 4.99 -2.20
N LEU A 108 11.10 4.39 -1.03
CA LEU A 108 12.26 3.59 -0.66
C LEU A 108 11.87 2.11 -0.67
N LEU A 109 12.62 1.28 -1.39
CA LEU A 109 12.55 -0.18 -1.31
C LEU A 109 13.83 -0.69 -0.64
N LEU A 110 13.70 -1.39 0.49
CA LEU A 110 14.77 -2.12 1.17
C LEU A 110 14.64 -3.60 0.83
N TYR A 111 15.76 -4.32 0.72
CA TYR A 111 15.76 -5.77 0.50
C TYR A 111 17.11 -6.39 0.89
N GLN A 112 17.10 -7.67 1.26
CA GLN A 112 18.31 -8.40 1.65
C GLN A 112 18.80 -9.36 0.56
N GLN A 113 20.08 -9.73 0.64
CA GLN A 113 20.70 -10.74 -0.22
C GLN A 113 20.53 -12.16 0.34
N GLY A 114 19.66 -12.94 -0.30
CA GLY A 114 19.49 -14.36 -0.01
C GLY A 114 18.86 -14.67 1.35
N PRO A 115 18.47 -15.93 1.59
CA PRO A 115 17.70 -16.31 2.77
C PRO A 115 18.57 -16.32 4.03
N GLN A 116 19.88 -16.54 3.90
CA GLN A 116 20.81 -16.42 5.02
C GLN A 116 21.16 -14.97 5.36
N ALA A 117 20.83 -14.03 4.47
CA ALA A 117 21.07 -12.59 4.60
C ALA A 117 22.55 -12.20 4.81
N TRP A 118 23.14 -11.49 3.85
CA TRP A 118 24.53 -11.01 3.93
C TRP A 118 24.59 -9.49 3.98
N ASN A 119 24.04 -8.88 2.93
CA ASN A 119 23.96 -7.44 2.73
C ASN A 119 22.49 -7.03 2.67
N VAL A 120 22.23 -5.79 3.08
CA VAL A 120 20.95 -5.10 2.89
C VAL A 120 21.16 -3.99 1.86
N TYR A 121 20.36 -4.01 0.80
CA TYR A 121 20.36 -3.05 -0.29
C TYR A 121 19.14 -2.15 -0.24
N TYR A 122 19.16 -1.10 -1.05
CA TYR A 122 18.01 -0.24 -1.25
C TYR A 122 17.94 0.36 -2.65
N ALA A 123 16.72 0.72 -3.06
CA ALA A 123 16.42 1.43 -4.30
C ALA A 123 15.41 2.55 -4.03
N LEU A 124 15.45 3.60 -4.86
CA LEU A 124 14.54 4.74 -4.80
C LEU A 124 13.68 4.82 -6.06
N SER A 125 12.45 5.31 -5.93
CA SER A 125 11.55 5.57 -7.06
C SER A 125 10.70 6.81 -6.80
N THR A 126 10.40 7.59 -7.83
CA THR A 126 9.46 8.72 -7.73
C THR A 126 8.04 8.36 -8.15
N ASN A 127 7.83 7.17 -8.74
CA ASN A 127 6.56 6.79 -9.38
C ASN A 127 6.16 5.32 -9.18
N LEU A 128 6.94 4.54 -8.40
CA LEU A 128 6.80 3.09 -8.19
C LEU A 128 6.99 2.22 -9.44
N ILE A 129 7.28 2.81 -10.59
CA ILE A 129 7.47 2.10 -11.88
C ILE A 129 8.96 2.00 -12.20
N THR A 130 9.66 3.12 -12.17
CA THR A 130 11.10 3.20 -12.45
C THR A 130 11.87 3.31 -11.15
N TRP A 131 12.87 2.45 -10.99
CA TRP A 131 13.65 2.34 -9.76
C TRP A 131 15.14 2.59 -10.02
N GLN A 132 15.76 3.31 -9.10
CA GLN A 132 17.19 3.58 -9.10
C GLN A 132 17.84 2.89 -7.91
N ASN A 133 18.72 1.94 -8.18
CA ASN A 133 19.52 1.30 -7.14
C ASN A 133 20.57 2.26 -6.57
N ALA A 134 20.81 2.11 -5.27
CA ALA A 134 21.98 2.69 -4.65
C ALA A 134 23.27 2.02 -5.15
N SER A 135 24.37 2.79 -5.20
CA SER A 135 25.68 2.29 -5.63
C SER A 135 26.35 1.36 -4.62
N SER A 136 25.85 1.31 -3.38
CA SER A 136 26.39 0.47 -2.30
C SER A 136 25.26 -0.03 -1.39
N PRO A 137 25.45 -1.18 -0.71
CA PRO A 137 24.50 -1.65 0.29
C PRO A 137 24.27 -0.62 1.40
N LEU A 138 23.05 -0.56 1.92
CA LEU A 138 22.73 0.23 3.12
C LEU A 138 23.47 -0.33 4.34
N PHE A 139 23.47 -1.65 4.48
CA PHE A 139 24.28 -2.38 5.45
C PHE A 139 25.09 -3.45 4.71
N GLN A 140 26.41 -3.30 4.75
CA GLN A 140 27.34 -4.17 4.04
C GLN A 140 28.02 -5.14 5.00
N SER A 141 28.04 -6.43 4.67
CA SER A 141 28.75 -7.44 5.43
C SER A 141 30.24 -7.11 5.52
N GLU A 142 30.83 -7.35 6.69
CA GLU A 142 32.22 -6.96 6.98
C GLU A 142 32.94 -8.04 7.79
N SER A 143 34.27 -8.09 7.66
CA SER A 143 35.10 -8.95 8.50
C SER A 143 34.90 -8.62 9.98
N ALA A 144 34.74 -9.64 10.80
CA ALA A 144 34.54 -9.51 12.24
C ALA A 144 35.33 -10.58 12.99
N GLN A 145 35.29 -10.51 14.33
CA GLN A 145 35.83 -11.55 15.20
C GLN A 145 34.77 -11.95 16.21
N GLN A 146 34.76 -13.24 16.55
CA GLN A 146 34.06 -13.73 17.73
C GLN A 146 34.76 -13.25 18.99
N THR A 147 34.05 -13.27 20.11
CA THR A 147 34.63 -12.95 21.42
C THR A 147 35.79 -13.89 21.80
N SER A 148 35.84 -15.09 21.22
CA SER A 148 36.97 -16.03 21.33
C SER A 148 38.24 -15.58 20.60
N GLY A 149 38.15 -14.54 19.75
CA GLY A 149 39.22 -14.08 18.85
C GLY A 149 39.23 -14.75 17.48
N ALA A 150 38.36 -15.73 17.23
CA ALA A 150 38.25 -16.39 15.92
C ALA A 150 37.72 -15.43 14.84
N SER A 151 38.30 -15.47 13.64
CA SER A 151 37.81 -14.70 12.50
C SER A 151 36.41 -15.14 12.08
N ASP A 152 35.56 -14.18 11.74
CA ASP A 152 34.19 -14.38 11.31
C ASP A 152 33.76 -13.26 10.34
N THR A 153 32.48 -13.22 9.98
CA THR A 153 31.87 -12.16 9.17
C THR A 153 30.62 -11.67 9.86
N ARG A 154 30.47 -10.35 9.98
CA ARG A 154 29.22 -9.73 10.39
C ARG A 154 28.31 -9.62 9.18
N CYS A 155 27.12 -10.20 9.28
CA CYS A 155 26.09 -10.19 8.25
C CYS A 155 24.87 -9.39 8.71
N PHE A 156 24.07 -8.90 7.77
CA PHE A 156 22.89 -8.07 8.02
C PHE A 156 21.63 -8.65 7.39
N SER A 157 20.50 -8.53 8.11
CA SER A 157 19.23 -9.17 7.77
C SER A 157 18.01 -8.38 8.20
N SER A 158 16.87 -8.72 7.59
CA SER A 158 15.52 -8.35 8.01
C SER A 158 15.31 -6.85 8.20
N CYS A 159 15.87 -6.04 7.30
CA CYS A 159 15.84 -4.60 7.44
C CYS A 159 14.42 -4.04 7.28
N ASP A 160 14.01 -3.15 8.18
CA ASP A 160 12.83 -2.31 8.03
C ASP A 160 13.19 -0.85 8.37
N ALA A 161 12.31 0.09 8.02
CA ALA A 161 12.50 1.50 8.29
C ALA A 161 11.21 2.19 8.70
N VAL A 162 11.37 3.28 9.45
CA VAL A 162 10.29 4.22 9.78
C VAL A 162 10.65 5.59 9.24
N VAL A 163 9.66 6.25 8.61
CA VAL A 163 9.74 7.66 8.24
C VAL A 163 9.09 8.45 9.37
N LEU A 164 9.89 9.27 10.05
CA LEU A 164 9.47 10.01 11.23
C LEU A 164 8.64 11.24 10.84
N ALA A 165 7.91 11.80 11.81
CA ALA A 165 7.16 13.04 11.66
C ALA A 165 8.06 14.21 11.22
N ASN A 166 9.32 14.25 11.68
CA ASN A 166 10.33 15.23 11.26
C ASN A 166 10.95 14.94 9.88
N LYS A 167 10.43 13.94 9.15
CA LYS A 167 10.83 13.47 7.81
C LYS A 167 12.17 12.75 7.72
N ASP A 168 12.88 12.58 8.84
CA ASP A 168 14.03 11.67 8.87
C ASP A 168 13.58 10.23 8.68
N ILE A 169 14.49 9.41 8.14
CA ILE A 169 14.30 7.97 8.00
C ILE A 169 15.25 7.28 8.96
N LEU A 170 14.73 6.36 9.77
CA LEU A 170 15.55 5.44 10.55
C LEU A 170 15.38 4.05 9.95
N ALA A 171 16.49 3.44 9.50
CA ALA A 171 16.54 2.07 9.01
C ALA A 171 17.24 1.17 10.04
N PHE A 172 16.65 0.01 10.30
CA PHE A 172 17.09 -0.94 11.32
C PHE A 172 17.36 -2.29 10.69
N ALA A 173 18.51 -2.89 10.95
CA ALA A 173 18.84 -4.24 10.51
C ALA A 173 19.34 -5.08 11.68
N SER A 174 18.93 -6.35 11.72
CA SER A 174 19.57 -7.32 12.61
C SER A 174 20.96 -7.65 12.06
N PHE A 175 21.97 -7.55 12.91
CA PHE A 175 23.32 -7.99 12.61
C PHE A 175 23.68 -9.23 13.43
N ARG A 176 24.48 -10.10 12.84
CA ARG A 176 24.98 -11.30 13.50
C ARG A 176 26.35 -11.70 12.98
N LEU A 177 27.08 -12.47 13.76
CA LEU A 177 28.21 -13.23 13.22
C LEU A 177 27.72 -14.40 12.36
N ASN A 178 28.46 -14.72 11.30
CA ASN A 178 28.09 -15.80 10.40
C ASN A 178 28.19 -17.16 11.09
N GLN A 179 29.35 -17.45 11.66
CA GLN A 179 29.60 -18.70 12.39
C GLN A 179 29.24 -18.59 13.87
N GLY A 180 29.44 -17.41 14.46
CA GLY A 180 29.19 -17.13 15.88
C GLY A 180 27.71 -16.97 16.28
N TYR A 181 26.76 -16.93 15.34
CA TYR A 181 25.35 -16.59 15.61
C TYR A 181 24.75 -17.28 16.84
N ARG A 182 24.96 -18.60 17.00
CA ARG A 182 24.36 -19.38 18.09
C ARG A 182 25.10 -19.31 19.43
N VAL A 183 26.37 -18.93 19.42
CA VAL A 183 27.29 -19.14 20.54
C VAL A 183 27.93 -17.86 21.05
N ASP A 184 27.75 -16.74 20.32
CA ASP A 184 28.32 -15.44 20.67
C ASP A 184 27.25 -14.33 20.62
N PRO A 185 26.20 -14.39 21.46
CA PRO A 185 25.06 -13.47 21.40
C PRO A 185 25.42 -11.99 21.60
N GLN A 186 26.51 -11.70 22.31
CA GLN A 186 27.03 -10.33 22.50
C GLN A 186 27.57 -9.69 21.21
N SER A 187 27.86 -10.51 20.20
CA SER A 187 28.31 -10.10 18.87
C SER A 187 27.16 -10.02 17.84
N ASN A 188 25.92 -10.17 18.30
CA ASN A 188 24.70 -10.01 17.52
C ASN A 188 23.91 -8.80 18.06
N GLY A 189 22.93 -8.33 17.29
CA GLY A 189 22.00 -7.30 17.76
C GLY A 189 21.31 -6.55 16.65
N ILE A 190 20.96 -5.29 16.93
CA ILE A 190 20.30 -4.40 15.97
C ILE A 190 21.19 -3.18 15.73
N MET A 191 21.41 -2.88 14.45
CA MET A 191 22.03 -1.63 14.02
C MET A 191 21.01 -0.71 13.37
N MET A 192 21.21 0.59 13.56
CA MET A 192 20.41 1.66 12.98
C MET A 192 21.28 2.55 12.08
N ARG A 193 20.70 3.03 10.97
CA ARG A 193 21.21 4.17 10.19
C ARG A 193 20.12 5.23 10.06
N ARG A 194 20.52 6.50 9.96
CA ARG A 194 19.63 7.65 9.77
C ARG A 194 19.88 8.29 8.41
N SER A 195 18.82 8.68 7.72
CA SER A 195 18.87 9.64 6.62
C SER A 195 18.04 10.86 6.97
N SER A 196 18.59 12.05 6.69
CA SER A 196 17.91 13.35 6.85
C SER A 196 17.69 14.06 5.51
N ASP A 197 17.84 13.32 4.40
CA ASP A 197 17.80 13.84 3.03
C ASP A 197 17.00 12.91 2.09
N ASN A 198 15.94 12.29 2.62
CA ASN A 198 15.05 11.35 1.92
C ASN A 198 15.78 10.18 1.27
N GLY A 199 16.69 9.55 2.01
CA GLY A 199 17.36 8.31 1.62
C GLY A 199 18.51 8.49 0.63
N ARG A 200 18.92 9.73 0.33
CA ARG A 200 20.04 10.01 -0.58
C ARG A 200 21.38 9.70 0.08
N THR A 201 21.53 10.03 1.35
CA THR A 201 22.70 9.68 2.16
C THR A 201 22.27 9.10 3.51
N TRP A 202 23.17 8.32 4.12
CA TRP A 202 22.92 7.63 5.37
C TRP A 202 24.09 7.85 6.32
N SER A 203 23.78 7.99 7.61
CA SER A 203 24.76 8.08 8.68
C SER A 203 25.60 6.80 8.78
N THR A 204 26.71 6.88 9.54
CA THR A 204 27.37 5.68 10.06
C THR A 204 26.37 4.82 10.85
N ALA A 205 26.55 3.51 10.80
CA ALA A 205 25.72 2.58 11.55
C ALA A 205 25.99 2.70 13.05
N GLN A 206 24.93 2.67 13.85
CA GLN A 206 24.96 2.67 15.31
C GLN A 206 24.38 1.37 15.84
N ILE A 207 25.07 0.68 16.74
CA ILE A 207 24.50 -0.44 17.49
C ILE A 207 23.53 0.14 18.53
N ILE A 208 22.28 -0.31 18.50
CA ILE A 208 21.23 0.13 19.43
C ILE A 208 20.76 -0.97 20.39
N TYR A 209 21.12 -2.22 20.10
CA TYR A 209 20.84 -3.39 20.93
C TYR A 209 21.90 -4.46 20.70
N GLN A 210 22.22 -5.22 21.75
CA GLN A 210 23.07 -6.41 21.69
C GLN A 210 22.30 -7.62 22.23
N GLY A 211 22.38 -8.72 21.49
CA GLY A 211 21.62 -9.94 21.75
C GLY A 211 21.23 -10.61 20.44
N THR A 212 20.84 -11.89 20.50
CA THR A 212 20.49 -12.61 19.27
C THR A 212 19.07 -12.26 18.84
N THR A 213 18.94 -11.55 17.72
CA THR A 213 17.67 -11.01 17.24
C THR A 213 17.42 -11.25 15.77
N TRP A 214 16.15 -11.11 15.38
CA TRP A 214 15.71 -10.96 14.00
C TRP A 214 14.62 -9.90 13.88
N GLU A 215 14.37 -9.48 12.64
CA GLU A 215 13.11 -8.85 12.22
C GLU A 215 12.71 -7.59 13.02
N PRO A 216 13.56 -6.56 13.08
CA PRO A 216 13.15 -5.26 13.61
C PRO A 216 12.00 -4.69 12.77
N TYR A 217 10.95 -4.24 13.45
CA TYR A 217 9.84 -3.45 12.92
C TYR A 217 9.73 -2.17 13.75
N ALA A 218 9.75 -1.02 13.08
CA ALA A 218 9.74 0.27 13.73
C ALA A 218 8.41 1.01 13.53
N LEU A 219 7.89 1.60 14.61
CA LEU A 219 6.68 2.40 14.66
C LEU A 219 6.97 3.69 15.41
N GLN A 220 6.56 4.84 14.88
CA GLN A 220 6.46 6.07 15.66
C GLN A 220 5.01 6.26 16.11
N LEU A 221 4.80 6.39 17.41
CA LEU A 221 3.52 6.73 18.00
C LEU A 221 3.21 8.22 17.79
N ARG A 222 1.94 8.61 17.89
CA ARG A 222 1.51 10.02 17.85
C ARG A 222 2.14 10.88 18.96
N SER A 223 2.54 10.26 20.07
CA SER A 223 3.30 10.93 21.14
C SER A 223 4.72 11.35 20.73
N GLY A 224 5.21 10.86 19.58
CA GLY A 224 6.59 11.02 19.13
C GLY A 224 7.54 9.91 19.60
N GLU A 225 7.11 9.04 20.54
CA GLU A 225 7.86 7.85 20.94
C GLU A 225 8.07 6.94 19.73
N ILE A 226 9.30 6.47 19.55
CA ILE A 226 9.64 5.47 18.54
C ILE A 226 9.82 4.14 19.25
N GLN A 227 9.15 3.11 18.74
CA GLN A 227 9.24 1.74 19.22
C GLN A 227 9.82 0.86 18.13
N VAL A 228 10.75 -0.01 18.51
CA VAL A 228 11.29 -1.05 17.63
C VAL A 228 10.96 -2.40 18.25
N TYR A 229 10.03 -3.11 17.62
CA TYR A 229 9.67 -4.47 17.96
C TYR A 229 10.57 -5.43 17.20
N PHE A 230 11.00 -6.53 17.81
CA PHE A 230 11.88 -7.49 17.15
C PHE A 230 11.74 -8.88 17.76
N THR A 231 12.09 -9.91 17.00
CA THR A 231 12.21 -11.27 17.53
C THR A 231 13.47 -11.34 18.39
N ASP A 232 13.31 -11.52 19.71
CA ASP A 232 14.39 -11.92 20.60
C ASP A 232 14.47 -13.45 20.65
N SER A 233 15.65 -14.01 20.40
CA SER A 233 15.83 -15.46 20.23
C SER A 233 16.96 -16.00 21.09
N GLU A 234 16.73 -17.16 21.70
CA GLU A 234 17.76 -18.01 22.29
C GLU A 234 17.97 -19.23 21.37
N PRO A 235 18.97 -19.22 20.46
CA PRO A 235 19.07 -20.22 19.40
C PRO A 235 19.31 -21.64 19.90
N LEU A 236 19.92 -21.82 21.07
CA LEU A 236 20.29 -23.15 21.59
C LEU A 236 19.08 -23.90 22.16
N THR A 237 18.21 -23.18 22.86
CA THR A 237 16.95 -23.75 23.38
C THR A 237 15.82 -23.62 22.36
N ALA A 238 16.00 -22.68 21.43
CA ALA A 238 15.06 -22.30 20.40
C ALA A 238 13.80 -21.58 20.96
N ASP A 239 13.95 -21.01 22.16
CA ASP A 239 13.05 -20.04 22.77
C ASP A 239 13.06 -18.71 22.00
N SER A 240 11.90 -18.06 21.95
CA SER A 240 11.76 -16.76 21.31
C SER A 240 10.57 -15.97 21.86
N GLY A 241 10.49 -14.71 21.45
CA GLY A 241 9.32 -13.87 21.65
C GLY A 241 9.57 -12.49 21.03
N THR A 242 8.56 -11.64 21.05
CA THR A 242 8.71 -10.26 20.59
C THR A 242 9.19 -9.40 21.73
N ALA A 243 10.35 -8.77 21.55
CA ALA A 243 10.90 -7.77 22.45
C ALA A 243 10.80 -6.37 21.84
N MET A 244 11.00 -5.35 22.67
CA MET A 244 10.87 -3.95 22.27
C MET A 244 12.02 -3.07 22.76
N LEU A 245 12.45 -2.14 21.90
CA LEU A 245 13.23 -0.94 22.26
C LEU A 245 12.33 0.28 22.15
N ARG A 246 12.60 1.32 22.95
CA ARG A 246 11.93 2.61 22.80
C ARG A 246 12.89 3.79 22.80
N SER A 247 12.52 4.85 22.08
CA SER A 247 13.23 6.12 22.03
C SER A 247 12.26 7.28 22.18
N MET A 248 12.62 8.25 23.03
CA MET A 248 11.83 9.46 23.31
C MET A 248 12.43 10.72 22.67
N ASP A 249 13.52 10.58 21.91
CA ASP A 249 14.35 11.71 21.45
C ASP A 249 14.66 11.65 19.95
N ASN A 250 13.72 11.10 19.17
CA ASN A 250 13.83 10.87 17.73
C ASN A 250 15.01 9.95 17.35
N GLY A 251 15.18 8.85 18.10
CA GLY A 251 16.12 7.78 17.80
C GLY A 251 17.56 8.09 18.18
N ARG A 252 17.84 9.09 19.03
CA ARG A 252 19.20 9.40 19.46
C ARG A 252 19.66 8.44 20.57
N THR A 253 18.77 8.16 21.52
CA THR A 253 18.99 7.19 22.60
C THR A 253 17.89 6.15 22.63
N TRP A 254 18.21 4.98 23.18
CA TRP A 254 17.36 3.79 23.18
C TRP A 254 17.32 3.16 24.57
N THR A 255 16.12 2.81 25.01
CA THR A 255 15.88 2.04 26.24
C THR A 255 15.38 0.64 25.86
N VAL A 256 16.00 -0.39 26.44
CA VAL A 256 15.57 -1.78 26.28
C VAL A 256 14.36 -2.04 27.19
N VAL A 257 13.24 -2.45 26.59
CA VAL A 257 12.04 -2.86 27.35
C VAL A 257 12.06 -4.36 27.63
N GLY A 258 12.59 -5.17 26.70
CA GLY A 258 12.60 -6.63 26.79
C GLY A 258 11.36 -7.27 26.15
N LYS A 259 11.09 -8.55 26.44
CA LYS A 259 9.97 -9.31 25.84
C LYS A 259 8.62 -8.70 26.25
N VAL A 260 7.78 -8.37 25.27
CA VAL A 260 6.44 -7.80 25.46
C VAL A 260 5.31 -8.72 24.95
N ILE A 261 5.61 -9.63 24.03
CA ILE A 261 4.67 -10.65 23.53
C ILE A 261 5.36 -12.01 23.51
N ARG A 262 4.71 -13.01 24.12
CA ARG A 262 5.07 -14.42 23.94
C ARG A 262 3.96 -15.37 24.39
N GLN A 263 3.96 -16.59 23.86
CA GLN A 263 3.11 -17.70 24.28
C GLN A 263 3.89 -19.02 24.33
N LYS A 264 3.38 -20.00 25.06
CA LYS A 264 3.97 -21.34 25.18
C LYS A 264 3.83 -22.11 23.86
N THR A 265 4.92 -22.70 23.35
CA THR A 265 4.91 -23.38 22.04
C THR A 265 5.60 -24.74 21.98
N GLY A 266 6.06 -25.26 23.12
CA GLY A 266 6.63 -26.61 23.23
C GLY A 266 7.77 -26.69 24.25
N LEU A 267 8.62 -27.68 24.09
CA LEU A 267 9.81 -27.88 24.94
C LEU A 267 11.11 -27.60 24.18
N ALA A 268 12.15 -27.25 24.93
CA ALA A 268 13.47 -26.93 24.41
C ALA A 268 14.11 -28.12 23.69
N ILE A 269 14.83 -27.82 22.60
CA ILE A 269 15.45 -28.83 21.73
C ILE A 269 16.78 -29.38 22.25
N ASP A 270 17.32 -28.78 23.32
CA ASP A 270 18.58 -29.17 23.95
C ASP A 270 18.43 -30.40 24.87
N GLY A 271 17.22 -30.98 24.95
CA GLY A 271 16.92 -32.13 25.79
C GLY A 271 16.67 -31.79 27.26
N SER A 272 16.68 -30.50 27.64
CA SER A 272 16.44 -30.05 29.01
C SER A 272 14.98 -30.24 29.47
N GLY A 273 14.04 -30.38 28.53
CA GLY A 273 12.61 -30.39 28.82
C GLY A 273 12.07 -29.04 29.31
N LYS A 274 12.84 -27.96 29.17
CA LYS A 274 12.41 -26.60 29.54
C LYS A 274 11.28 -26.13 28.62
N GLN A 275 10.25 -25.48 29.17
CA GLN A 275 9.24 -24.79 28.38
C GLN A 275 9.88 -23.71 27.50
N ILE A 276 9.52 -23.68 26.22
CA ILE A 276 9.88 -22.59 25.30
C ILE A 276 8.66 -21.79 24.85
N TYR A 277 8.96 -20.58 24.37
CA TYR A 277 7.99 -19.62 23.93
C TYR A 277 8.23 -19.18 22.47
N SER A 278 7.20 -18.60 21.85
CA SER A 278 7.30 -17.96 20.54
C SER A 278 6.35 -16.75 20.45
N ASP A 279 6.23 -16.18 19.25
CA ASP A 279 5.65 -14.89 18.81
C ASP A 279 6.75 -14.00 18.21
N GLN A 280 7.08 -14.28 16.95
CA GLN A 280 8.16 -13.75 16.12
C GLN A 280 7.59 -12.82 15.03
N MET A 281 8.47 -12.22 14.22
CA MET A 281 8.13 -11.33 13.10
C MET A 281 7.06 -10.28 13.43
N PRO A 282 7.26 -9.44 14.45
CA PRO A 282 6.24 -8.49 14.87
C PRO A 282 5.99 -7.42 13.81
N SER A 283 4.72 -7.04 13.64
CA SER A 283 4.32 -5.85 12.89
C SER A 283 3.25 -5.10 13.66
N ALA A 284 3.54 -3.84 14.02
CA ALA A 284 2.78 -3.07 14.99
C ALA A 284 2.12 -1.83 14.40
N ARG A 285 0.95 -1.45 14.92
CA ARG A 285 0.26 -0.21 14.55
C ARG A 285 -0.43 0.41 15.77
N GLU A 286 -0.20 1.70 15.99
CA GLU A 286 -1.05 2.49 16.88
C GLU A 286 -2.37 2.74 16.15
N LEU A 287 -3.46 2.23 16.71
CA LEU A 287 -4.76 2.30 16.05
C LEU A 287 -5.28 3.74 16.02
N ASN A 288 -5.98 4.08 14.95
CA ASN A 288 -6.59 5.39 14.76
C ASN A 288 -7.51 5.78 15.93
N ASN A 289 -7.45 7.04 16.38
CA ASN A 289 -8.25 7.59 17.49
C ASN A 289 -8.20 6.76 18.80
N SER A 290 -7.12 6.01 19.03
CA SER A 290 -6.98 5.13 20.19
C SER A 290 -5.53 5.03 20.65
N THR A 291 -5.26 5.04 21.96
CA THR A 291 -3.90 4.75 22.47
C THR A 291 -3.50 3.28 22.35
N LYS A 292 -4.40 2.43 21.82
CA LYS A 292 -4.17 1.00 21.68
C LYS A 292 -3.19 0.72 20.53
N ILE A 293 -2.19 -0.09 20.82
CA ILE A 293 -1.23 -0.62 19.86
C ILE A 293 -1.63 -2.06 19.53
N ALA A 294 -1.92 -2.35 18.27
CA ALA A 294 -2.13 -3.70 17.75
C ALA A 294 -0.82 -4.25 17.17
N VAL A 295 -0.50 -5.51 17.44
CA VAL A 295 0.69 -6.18 16.93
C VAL A 295 0.32 -7.54 16.34
N ALA A 296 0.64 -7.76 15.08
CA ALA A 296 0.58 -9.06 14.45
C ALA A 296 1.92 -9.79 14.64
N THR A 297 1.89 -11.08 14.96
CA THR A 297 3.09 -11.93 15.12
C THR A 297 2.87 -13.27 14.46
N GLU A 298 3.95 -13.93 14.04
CA GLU A 298 3.92 -15.36 13.73
C GLU A 298 4.33 -16.18 14.94
N THR A 299 3.68 -17.31 15.17
CA THR A 299 3.95 -18.19 16.30
C THR A 299 4.44 -19.52 15.76
N ARG A 300 5.67 -19.90 16.12
CA ARG A 300 6.27 -21.17 15.70
C ARG A 300 5.94 -22.29 16.67
N PHE A 301 5.24 -23.31 16.19
CA PHE A 301 4.97 -24.57 16.91
C PHE A 301 5.92 -25.66 16.42
N ARG A 302 6.92 -25.99 17.26
CA ARG A 302 7.93 -26.99 16.91
C ARG A 302 7.40 -28.40 16.96
N ASP A 303 6.56 -28.69 17.96
CA ASP A 303 5.97 -30.02 18.17
C ASP A 303 5.03 -30.42 17.02
N GLU A 304 4.69 -29.47 16.14
CA GLU A 304 3.91 -29.66 14.92
C GLU A 304 4.78 -29.74 13.64
N GLY A 305 6.10 -29.81 13.77
CA GLY A 305 7.02 -29.85 12.63
C GLY A 305 7.36 -28.47 12.06
N ASP A 306 7.57 -27.49 12.95
CA ASP A 306 7.86 -26.08 12.60
C ASP A 306 6.75 -25.42 11.77
N VAL A 307 5.51 -25.57 12.24
CA VAL A 307 4.35 -24.90 11.67
C VAL A 307 4.20 -23.51 12.29
N TYR A 308 3.84 -22.54 11.45
CA TYR A 308 3.63 -21.15 11.85
C TYR A 308 2.15 -20.78 11.78
N HIS A 309 1.70 -19.97 12.74
CA HIS A 309 0.35 -19.40 12.80
C HIS A 309 0.42 -17.91 13.03
N ILE A 310 -0.55 -17.14 12.55
CA ILE A 310 -0.63 -15.71 12.85
C ILE A 310 -1.47 -15.49 14.11
N SER A 311 -0.93 -14.68 15.01
CA SER A 311 -1.58 -14.19 16.22
C SER A 311 -1.67 -12.66 16.19
N MET A 312 -2.63 -12.09 16.93
CA MET A 312 -2.68 -10.67 17.26
C MET A 312 -2.49 -10.48 18.76
N ALA A 313 -1.90 -9.36 19.15
CA ALA A 313 -1.76 -8.89 20.52
C ALA A 313 -2.09 -7.39 20.57
N TRP A 314 -2.63 -6.92 21.70
CA TRP A 314 -2.92 -5.51 21.91
C TRP A 314 -2.36 -5.00 23.23
N SER A 315 -2.01 -3.71 23.23
CA SER A 315 -1.55 -2.98 24.41
C SER A 315 -2.24 -1.63 24.47
N SER A 316 -2.91 -1.33 25.58
CA SER A 316 -3.53 -0.02 25.84
C SER A 316 -2.77 0.81 26.88
N ASP A 317 -1.76 0.21 27.52
CA ASP A 317 -0.94 0.80 28.58
C ASP A 317 0.50 1.08 28.11
N ASN A 318 0.74 1.01 26.79
CA ASN A 318 2.06 1.16 26.20
C ASN A 318 3.12 0.17 26.79
N TRP A 319 2.67 -1.06 27.05
CA TRP A 319 3.47 -2.17 27.55
C TRP A 319 4.04 -1.91 28.95
N ALA A 320 3.26 -1.24 29.81
CA ALA A 320 3.70 -0.92 31.18
C ALA A 320 3.97 -2.18 32.02
N SER A 321 3.38 -3.32 31.67
CA SER A 321 3.57 -4.61 32.35
C SER A 321 4.80 -5.40 31.86
N ALA A 322 5.62 -4.85 30.95
CA ALA A 322 6.82 -5.48 30.44
C ALA A 322 8.07 -5.22 31.33
N PRO A 323 9.13 -6.04 31.23
CA PRO A 323 9.27 -7.24 30.42
C PRO A 323 8.55 -8.46 31.00
N LEU A 324 8.11 -9.35 30.12
CA LEU A 324 7.71 -10.72 30.46
C LEU A 324 8.97 -11.55 30.75
N THR A 325 9.00 -12.22 31.90
CA THR A 325 10.13 -13.00 32.42
C THR A 325 9.70 -14.37 32.92
N GLY A 326 10.66 -15.29 33.11
CA GLY A 326 10.36 -16.65 33.58
C GLY A 326 9.28 -17.31 32.73
N ASP A 327 8.18 -17.72 33.37
CA ASP A 327 7.04 -18.40 32.74
C ASP A 327 5.86 -17.49 32.34
N GLU A 328 6.02 -16.17 32.45
CA GLU A 328 4.97 -15.20 32.10
C GLU A 328 4.65 -15.23 30.60
N VAL A 329 3.36 -15.22 30.25
CA VAL A 329 2.88 -15.07 28.86
C VAL A 329 2.09 -13.78 28.76
N GLY A 330 2.07 -13.18 27.57
CA GLY A 330 1.38 -11.91 27.41
C GLY A 330 1.43 -11.35 25.98
N PRO A 331 0.75 -10.21 25.77
CA PRO A 331 -0.15 -9.54 26.72
C PRO A 331 -1.44 -10.36 26.94
N SER A 332 -2.28 -9.97 27.89
CA SER A 332 -3.57 -10.66 28.15
C SER A 332 -4.60 -10.42 27.05
N ASP A 333 -4.60 -9.22 26.45
CA ASP A 333 -5.45 -8.88 25.30
C ASP A 333 -4.79 -9.41 24.01
N ARG A 334 -5.28 -10.55 23.51
CA ARG A 334 -4.69 -11.23 22.36
C ARG A 334 -5.67 -12.17 21.66
N LYS A 335 -5.38 -12.45 20.38
CA LYS A 335 -6.09 -13.42 19.54
C LYS A 335 -5.08 -14.43 19.02
N LEU A 336 -5.09 -15.61 19.61
CA LEU A 336 -4.09 -16.65 19.35
C LEU A 336 -4.37 -17.41 18.06
N ASN A 337 -3.34 -17.56 17.23
CA ASN A 337 -3.26 -18.54 16.14
C ASN A 337 -4.50 -18.55 15.23
N PHE A 338 -5.07 -17.38 14.94
CA PHE A 338 -6.36 -17.29 14.23
C PHE A 338 -6.22 -17.53 12.73
N VAL A 339 -5.01 -17.32 12.17
CA VAL A 339 -4.67 -17.79 10.82
C VAL A 339 -3.71 -18.97 10.95
N GLN A 340 -4.20 -20.14 10.55
CA GLN A 340 -3.46 -21.39 10.62
C GLN A 340 -2.55 -21.54 9.40
N LYS A 341 -1.37 -22.16 9.58
CA LYS A 341 -0.36 -22.42 8.54
C LYS A 341 0.00 -21.17 7.71
N ALA A 342 0.28 -20.08 8.41
CA ALA A 342 0.64 -18.80 7.84
C ALA A 342 1.76 -18.13 8.65
N ALA A 343 2.56 -17.33 7.98
CA ALA A 343 3.79 -16.75 8.52
C ALA A 343 4.00 -15.32 7.98
N ALA A 344 4.94 -14.59 8.58
CA ALA A 344 5.45 -13.30 8.15
C ALA A 344 4.38 -12.21 7.99
N PRO A 345 3.69 -11.83 9.09
CA PRO A 345 2.64 -10.83 9.01
C PRO A 345 3.20 -9.41 8.78
N TYR A 346 2.39 -8.56 8.15
CA TYR A 346 2.57 -7.11 8.11
C TYR A 346 1.23 -6.41 8.29
N LEU A 347 1.16 -5.42 9.17
CA LEU A 347 -0.05 -4.71 9.57
C LEU A 347 -0.01 -3.25 9.12
N ALA A 348 -1.10 -2.80 8.51
CA ALA A 348 -1.32 -1.42 8.09
C ALA A 348 -2.75 -0.97 8.44
N GLN A 349 -3.00 0.35 8.45
CA GLN A 349 -4.33 0.91 8.66
C GLN A 349 -4.51 2.20 7.86
N PHE A 350 -5.60 2.27 7.09
CA PHE A 350 -6.02 3.48 6.37
C PHE A 350 -6.58 4.53 7.33
N PRO A 351 -6.52 5.83 7.00
CA PRO A 351 -7.16 6.88 7.80
C PRO A 351 -8.66 6.66 8.00
N SER A 352 -9.35 6.10 7.00
CA SER A 352 -10.78 5.77 7.04
C SER A 352 -11.15 4.66 8.04
N GLY A 353 -10.17 3.93 8.57
CA GLY A 353 -10.31 2.97 9.66
C GLY A 353 -9.98 1.54 9.27
N GLU A 354 -10.13 1.16 8.00
CA GLU A 354 -9.85 -0.20 7.53
C GLU A 354 -8.41 -0.61 7.81
N THR A 355 -8.25 -1.74 8.50
CA THR A 355 -6.95 -2.37 8.72
C THR A 355 -6.64 -3.34 7.58
N VAL A 356 -5.36 -3.55 7.31
CA VAL A 356 -4.90 -4.52 6.30
C VAL A 356 -3.84 -5.39 6.95
N LEU A 357 -4.14 -6.68 7.03
CA LEU A 357 -3.18 -7.70 7.45
C LEU A 357 -2.72 -8.46 6.21
N SER A 358 -1.42 -8.41 5.94
CA SER A 358 -0.78 -9.26 4.94
C SER A 358 0.06 -10.34 5.61
N TYR A 359 0.19 -11.50 4.96
CA TYR A 359 0.98 -12.63 5.43
C TYR A 359 1.26 -13.61 4.28
N ASN A 360 2.09 -14.61 4.52
CA ASN A 360 2.33 -15.71 3.60
C ASN A 360 1.56 -16.96 4.00
N ALA A 361 0.76 -17.48 3.07
CA ALA A 361 0.11 -18.78 3.17
C ALA A 361 0.40 -19.59 1.90
N SER A 362 0.89 -20.82 2.05
CA SER A 362 1.29 -21.68 0.91
C SER A 362 2.26 -20.99 -0.07
N SER A 363 3.19 -20.19 0.46
CA SER A 363 4.15 -19.37 -0.30
C SER A 363 3.53 -18.30 -1.21
N LEU A 364 2.27 -17.93 -1.00
CA LEU A 364 1.57 -16.86 -1.72
C LEU A 364 1.44 -15.62 -0.82
N PHE A 365 1.42 -14.44 -1.43
CA PHE A 365 1.05 -13.22 -0.73
C PHE A 365 -0.44 -13.26 -0.45
N THR A 366 -0.85 -13.15 0.81
CA THR A 366 -2.25 -13.15 1.21
C THR A 366 -2.54 -11.88 2.00
N MET A 367 -3.68 -11.25 1.75
CA MET A 367 -4.17 -10.07 2.46
C MET A 367 -5.59 -10.29 2.96
N GLN A 368 -5.94 -9.60 4.05
CA GLN A 368 -7.30 -9.45 4.55
C GLN A 368 -7.52 -7.98 4.95
N VAL A 369 -8.68 -7.43 4.59
CA VAL A 369 -9.17 -6.17 5.15
C VAL A 369 -9.87 -6.47 6.48
N GLY A 370 -9.67 -5.61 7.48
CA GLY A 370 -10.24 -5.74 8.81
C GLY A 370 -10.83 -4.46 9.35
N ASN A 371 -11.50 -4.58 10.50
CA ASN A 371 -12.10 -3.44 11.20
C ASN A 371 -11.05 -2.48 11.78
N ALA A 372 -11.50 -1.33 12.27
CA ALA A 372 -10.62 -0.30 12.85
C ALA A 372 -9.86 -0.74 14.12
N GLU A 373 -10.30 -1.83 14.74
CA GLU A 373 -9.69 -2.41 15.93
C GLU A 373 -8.70 -3.55 15.63
N ALA A 374 -8.50 -3.90 14.35
CA ALA A 374 -7.71 -5.05 13.89
C ALA A 374 -8.15 -6.40 14.52
N SER A 375 -9.40 -6.52 14.95
CA SER A 375 -9.92 -7.68 15.71
C SER A 375 -10.78 -8.62 14.85
N GLN A 376 -11.37 -8.07 13.80
CA GLN A 376 -12.22 -8.77 12.83
C GLN A 376 -11.61 -8.61 11.43
N TRP A 377 -11.71 -9.68 10.63
CA TRP A 377 -11.07 -9.78 9.32
C TRP A 377 -12.07 -10.34 8.31
N GLY A 378 -12.05 -9.78 7.11
CA GLY A 378 -12.84 -10.22 5.96
C GLY A 378 -12.21 -11.41 5.24
N GLU A 379 -12.59 -11.59 3.99
CA GLU A 379 -12.08 -12.68 3.16
C GLU A 379 -10.62 -12.48 2.77
N THR A 380 -9.95 -13.61 2.53
CA THR A 380 -8.57 -13.65 2.07
C THR A 380 -8.49 -13.36 0.59
N TYR A 381 -7.53 -12.52 0.20
CA TYR A 381 -7.24 -12.17 -1.17
C TYR A 381 -5.75 -12.39 -1.48
N GLN A 382 -5.43 -12.94 -2.65
CA GLN A 382 -4.07 -13.26 -3.07
C GLN A 382 -3.73 -12.55 -4.40
N PRO A 383 -3.16 -11.35 -4.36
CA PRO A 383 -3.01 -10.51 -5.56
C PRO A 383 -1.84 -10.86 -6.47
N PHE A 384 -0.83 -11.54 -5.92
CA PHE A 384 0.38 -11.85 -6.66
C PHE A 384 0.39 -13.31 -7.10
N SER A 385 0.71 -13.53 -8.38
CA SER A 385 0.85 -14.87 -8.95
C SER A 385 2.20 -15.50 -8.61
N GLY A 386 3.25 -14.69 -8.43
CA GLY A 386 4.58 -15.17 -8.04
C GLY A 386 4.61 -15.61 -6.58
N LYS A 387 5.21 -16.77 -6.34
CA LYS A 387 5.40 -17.36 -5.01
C LYS A 387 6.71 -16.91 -4.37
N GLY A 388 6.70 -16.77 -3.04
CA GLY A 388 7.84 -16.36 -2.23
C GLY A 388 7.47 -16.28 -0.75
N TYR A 389 8.11 -15.37 -0.01
CA TYR A 389 7.88 -15.16 1.41
C TYR A 389 8.39 -13.78 1.89
N TRP A 390 7.98 -13.37 3.10
CA TRP A 390 8.39 -12.14 3.79
C TRP A 390 8.00 -10.84 3.08
N GLY A 391 6.80 -10.82 2.49
CA GLY A 391 6.24 -9.61 1.88
C GLY A 391 5.89 -8.53 2.90
N ALA A 392 5.54 -7.35 2.41
CA ALA A 392 5.15 -6.20 3.24
C ALA A 392 4.14 -5.31 2.50
N THR A 393 3.45 -4.48 3.28
CA THR A 393 2.50 -3.46 2.80
C THR A 393 2.82 -2.08 3.37
N GLU A 394 2.46 -1.02 2.66
CA GLU A 394 2.62 0.36 3.12
C GLU A 394 1.44 1.21 2.61
N ILE A 395 0.84 2.01 3.50
CA ILE A 395 -0.17 3.01 3.12
C ILE A 395 0.57 4.20 2.50
N ILE A 396 0.26 4.53 1.24
CA ILE A 396 0.97 5.58 0.51
C ILE A 396 0.13 6.83 0.29
N ASP A 397 -1.19 6.72 0.37
CA ASP A 397 -2.13 7.85 0.46
C ASP A 397 -3.43 7.38 1.14
N PRO A 398 -4.42 8.26 1.39
CA PRO A 398 -5.61 7.90 2.17
C PRO A 398 -6.43 6.72 1.63
N HIS A 399 -6.27 6.36 0.34
CA HIS A 399 -7.04 5.29 -0.31
C HIS A 399 -6.16 4.32 -1.12
N THR A 400 -4.83 4.42 -1.00
CA THR A 400 -3.90 3.57 -1.76
C THR A 400 -2.88 2.92 -0.84
N LEU A 401 -2.70 1.63 -1.05
CA LEU A 401 -1.67 0.81 -0.42
C LEU A 401 -0.72 0.27 -1.49
N VAL A 402 0.55 0.09 -1.17
CA VAL A 402 1.51 -0.65 -1.98
C VAL A 402 1.91 -1.91 -1.26
N ALA A 403 2.04 -3.02 -1.99
CA ALA A 403 2.60 -4.26 -1.47
C ALA A 403 3.85 -4.66 -2.25
N ALA A 404 4.78 -5.33 -1.56
CA ALA A 404 5.95 -5.94 -2.18
C ALA A 404 6.18 -7.34 -1.66
N MET A 405 6.54 -8.27 -2.56
CA MET A 405 6.89 -9.62 -2.19
C MET A 405 7.89 -10.24 -3.18
N PRO A 406 8.85 -11.05 -2.71
CA PRO A 406 9.71 -11.80 -3.61
C PRO A 406 8.93 -12.79 -4.49
N ALA A 407 9.35 -12.95 -5.74
CA ALA A 407 8.87 -13.98 -6.66
C ALA A 407 9.94 -15.05 -6.89
N THR A 408 10.30 -15.74 -5.81
CA THR A 408 11.51 -16.59 -5.71
C THR A 408 11.36 -17.98 -6.30
N PHE A 409 10.14 -18.50 -6.47
CA PHE A 409 9.92 -19.88 -6.91
C PHE A 409 9.54 -20.00 -8.40
N VAL A 410 9.82 -18.99 -9.22
CA VAL A 410 9.24 -18.91 -10.56
C VAL A 410 9.96 -19.77 -11.60
N ASN A 411 11.24 -20.17 -11.43
CA ASN A 411 11.91 -21.09 -12.36
C ASN A 411 13.04 -21.88 -11.68
N SER A 412 13.10 -23.20 -11.90
CA SER A 412 14.23 -24.06 -11.48
C SER A 412 15.55 -23.72 -12.16
N GLU A 413 15.49 -22.92 -13.24
CA GLU A 413 16.61 -22.60 -14.12
C GLU A 413 17.44 -21.40 -13.63
N ASN A 414 16.94 -20.56 -12.73
CA ASN A 414 17.69 -19.39 -12.26
C ASN A 414 17.39 -19.04 -10.79
N LYS A 415 17.83 -19.92 -9.88
CA LYS A 415 17.68 -19.75 -8.41
C LYS A 415 18.40 -18.52 -7.85
N ASP A 416 19.27 -17.92 -8.65
CA ASP A 416 20.05 -16.74 -8.31
C ASP A 416 19.38 -15.43 -8.76
N ALA A 417 18.31 -15.50 -9.56
CA ALA A 417 17.59 -14.31 -10.01
C ALA A 417 16.88 -13.60 -8.85
N ALA A 418 17.21 -12.33 -8.64
CA ALA A 418 16.45 -11.45 -7.75
C ALA A 418 15.16 -11.01 -8.44
N ARG A 419 14.02 -11.27 -7.78
CA ARG A 419 12.68 -10.89 -8.27
C ARG A 419 11.83 -10.37 -7.14
N ILE A 420 11.37 -9.13 -7.24
CA ILE A 420 10.41 -8.54 -6.29
C ILE A 420 9.19 -8.05 -7.07
N GLN A 421 8.03 -8.64 -6.80
CA GLN A 421 6.74 -8.12 -7.27
C GLN A 421 6.35 -6.92 -6.42
N ILE A 422 5.86 -5.87 -7.08
CA ILE A 422 5.31 -4.67 -6.46
C ILE A 422 3.96 -4.40 -7.10
N GLY A 423 2.94 -4.12 -6.30
CA GLY A 423 1.60 -3.76 -6.76
C GLY A 423 1.02 -2.61 -5.94
N GLN A 424 0.32 -1.70 -6.60
CA GLN A 424 -0.52 -0.69 -5.94
C GLN A 424 -1.95 -1.18 -5.86
N PHE A 425 -2.63 -0.86 -4.76
CA PHE A 425 -3.98 -1.29 -4.45
C PHE A 425 -4.82 -0.07 -4.09
N VAL A 426 -5.99 0.04 -4.69
CA VAL A 426 -6.99 1.06 -4.37
C VAL A 426 -7.97 0.47 -3.37
N LEU A 427 -8.21 1.19 -2.28
CA LEU A 427 -9.27 0.89 -1.32
C LEU A 427 -10.60 1.35 -1.93
N ASN A 428 -11.43 0.38 -2.31
CA ASN A 428 -12.84 0.62 -2.57
C ASN A 428 -13.59 0.47 -1.25
N HIS A 429 -14.41 1.45 -0.90
CA HIS A 429 -15.28 1.40 0.27
C HIS A 429 -16.54 2.22 0.01
N ARG A 430 -17.35 2.46 1.05
CA ARG A 430 -18.50 3.37 0.92
C ARG A 430 -18.00 4.72 0.38
N ILE A 431 -18.75 5.31 -0.55
CA ILE A 431 -18.52 6.68 -0.99
C ILE A 431 -19.77 7.54 -0.78
N ASN A 432 -19.57 8.85 -0.67
CA ASN A 432 -20.66 9.80 -0.61
C ASN A 432 -20.87 10.42 -1.99
N ALA A 433 -22.08 10.30 -2.53
CA ALA A 433 -22.43 10.96 -3.78
C ALA A 433 -22.49 12.48 -3.57
N SER A 434 -21.99 13.25 -4.53
CA SER A 434 -22.01 14.72 -4.47
C SER A 434 -23.41 15.27 -4.75
N GLY A 435 -23.86 16.26 -3.96
CA GLY A 435 -25.13 16.96 -4.23
C GLY A 435 -24.98 17.94 -5.39
N MET A 436 -25.32 17.53 -6.60
CA MET A 436 -25.28 18.34 -7.82
C MET A 436 -26.10 17.72 -8.95
N THR A 437 -26.45 18.55 -9.94
CA THR A 437 -27.14 18.16 -11.18
C THR A 437 -26.18 18.39 -12.35
N PRO A 438 -25.41 17.38 -12.80
CA PRO A 438 -24.54 17.49 -13.98
C PRO A 438 -25.36 17.55 -15.27
N VAL A 439 -24.79 18.13 -16.31
CA VAL A 439 -25.32 17.98 -17.68
C VAL A 439 -25.02 16.57 -18.18
N ILE A 440 -25.94 15.95 -18.94
CA ILE A 440 -25.72 14.62 -19.52
C ILE A 440 -25.31 14.77 -20.99
N ASP A 441 -24.04 15.04 -21.22
CA ASP A 441 -23.46 15.31 -22.54
C ASP A 441 -22.18 14.52 -22.84
N ALA A 442 -21.74 13.66 -21.90
CA ALA A 442 -20.50 12.90 -21.90
C ALA A 442 -19.24 13.78 -21.82
N ASP A 443 -19.37 14.96 -21.21
CA ASP A 443 -18.27 15.81 -20.77
C ASP A 443 -18.20 15.81 -19.24
N ASN A 444 -17.07 15.33 -18.69
CA ASN A 444 -16.90 15.21 -17.25
C ASN A 444 -16.39 16.50 -16.56
N SER A 445 -16.39 17.65 -17.23
CA SER A 445 -15.93 18.92 -16.65
C SER A 445 -16.74 19.38 -15.45
N ASP A 446 -18.05 19.14 -15.45
CA ASP A 446 -18.96 19.38 -14.32
C ASP A 446 -18.58 18.58 -13.06
N TRP A 447 -17.87 17.45 -13.24
CA TRP A 447 -17.47 16.54 -12.18
C TRP A 447 -16.12 16.86 -11.54
N SER A 448 -15.49 17.97 -11.93
CA SER A 448 -14.15 18.36 -11.45
C SER A 448 -14.02 18.45 -9.92
N ALA A 449 -15.12 18.74 -9.20
CA ALA A 449 -15.17 18.75 -7.74
C ALA A 449 -15.51 17.40 -7.10
N VAL A 450 -15.91 16.39 -7.88
CA VAL A 450 -16.29 15.05 -7.40
C VAL A 450 -15.07 14.16 -7.40
N SER A 451 -14.44 14.03 -6.22
CA SER A 451 -13.20 13.25 -6.06
C SER A 451 -13.40 11.83 -5.52
N ASP A 452 -14.50 11.57 -4.81
CA ASP A 452 -14.84 10.24 -4.29
C ASP A 452 -15.19 9.32 -5.46
N ALA A 453 -14.46 8.22 -5.58
CA ALA A 453 -14.57 7.32 -6.71
C ALA A 453 -14.31 5.87 -6.34
N LEU A 454 -14.96 4.97 -7.08
CA LEU A 454 -14.70 3.53 -7.04
C LEU A 454 -13.88 3.12 -8.27
N PHE A 455 -13.12 2.04 -8.15
CA PHE A 455 -12.15 1.60 -9.15
C PHE A 455 -12.22 0.08 -9.42
N ILE A 456 -12.19 -0.29 -10.69
CA ILE A 456 -11.97 -1.66 -11.18
C ILE A 456 -10.77 -1.63 -12.12
N GLY A 457 -9.85 -2.60 -11.99
CA GLY A 457 -8.68 -2.66 -12.88
C GLY A 457 -7.62 -3.66 -12.48
N SER A 458 -8.01 -4.79 -11.88
CA SER A 458 -7.11 -5.82 -11.36
C SER A 458 -6.79 -6.93 -12.36
N VAL A 459 -7.62 -7.13 -13.39
CA VAL A 459 -7.45 -8.23 -14.35
C VAL A 459 -6.54 -7.88 -15.52
N SER A 460 -6.65 -6.67 -16.08
CA SER A 460 -5.96 -6.28 -17.30
C SER A 460 -5.54 -4.81 -17.29
N THR A 461 -4.94 -4.34 -18.38
CA THR A 461 -4.61 -2.92 -18.53
C THR A 461 -5.82 -2.00 -18.68
N THR A 462 -7.01 -2.58 -18.84
CA THR A 462 -8.30 -1.91 -18.93
C THR A 462 -8.84 -1.63 -17.54
N GLN A 463 -9.35 -0.42 -17.34
CA GLN A 463 -9.76 0.08 -16.02
C GLN A 463 -11.04 0.86 -16.12
N ALA A 464 -11.78 0.95 -15.02
CA ALA A 464 -12.92 1.83 -14.90
C ALA A 464 -12.93 2.57 -13.57
N VAL A 465 -13.38 3.81 -13.64
CA VAL A 465 -13.65 4.66 -12.49
C VAL A 465 -15.14 5.00 -12.47
N PHE A 466 -15.73 5.02 -11.27
CA PHE A 466 -17.14 5.35 -11.06
C PHE A 466 -17.25 6.50 -10.08
N ARG A 467 -17.97 7.56 -10.47
CA ARG A 467 -18.27 8.72 -9.62
C ARG A 467 -19.78 8.92 -9.55
N PHE A 468 -20.24 9.41 -8.40
CA PHE A 468 -21.67 9.55 -8.14
C PHE A 468 -22.04 10.95 -7.68
N ALA A 469 -23.18 11.41 -8.20
CA ALA A 469 -23.83 12.62 -7.74
C ALA A 469 -25.33 12.38 -7.59
N TYR A 470 -26.07 13.30 -6.98
CA TYR A 470 -27.51 13.18 -6.84
C TYR A 470 -28.20 14.54 -6.71
N ASP A 471 -29.48 14.56 -7.04
CA ASP A 471 -30.41 15.63 -6.71
C ASP A 471 -31.75 15.10 -6.19
N ALA A 472 -32.80 15.92 -6.25
CA ALA A 472 -34.12 15.54 -5.80
C ALA A 472 -34.76 14.42 -6.63
N GLU A 473 -34.40 14.30 -7.91
CA GLU A 473 -35.06 13.43 -8.88
C GLU A 473 -34.19 12.24 -9.29
N ASN A 474 -32.88 12.44 -9.41
CA ASN A 474 -31.96 11.47 -10.01
C ASN A 474 -30.75 11.16 -9.11
N VAL A 475 -30.21 9.97 -9.30
CA VAL A 475 -28.81 9.66 -8.99
C VAL A 475 -28.06 9.66 -10.31
N TYR A 476 -26.93 10.33 -10.32
CA TYR A 476 -26.04 10.44 -11.44
C TYR A 476 -24.86 9.49 -11.28
N CYS A 477 -24.49 8.83 -12.37
CA CYS A 477 -23.32 7.97 -12.42
C CYS A 477 -22.47 8.36 -13.62
N LEU A 478 -21.22 8.72 -13.34
CA LEU A 478 -20.18 8.91 -14.34
C LEU A 478 -19.31 7.66 -14.36
N VAL A 479 -19.13 7.10 -15.56
CA VAL A 479 -18.25 5.97 -15.82
C VAL A 479 -17.16 6.40 -16.78
N GLU A 480 -15.91 6.21 -16.36
CA GLU A 480 -14.74 6.53 -17.16
C GLU A 480 -13.95 5.23 -17.36
N ARG A 481 -14.07 4.63 -18.56
CA ARG A 481 -13.34 3.41 -18.92
C ARG A 481 -12.07 3.80 -19.64
N LEU A 482 -10.92 3.47 -19.07
CA LEU A 482 -9.62 3.51 -19.75
C LEU A 482 -9.40 2.18 -20.46
N ASP A 483 -9.35 2.23 -21.79
CA ASP A 483 -9.07 1.07 -22.64
C ASP A 483 -8.22 1.52 -23.82
N LYS A 484 -7.20 0.76 -24.20
CA LYS A 484 -6.36 1.08 -25.37
C LYS A 484 -6.61 0.16 -26.55
N ASP A 485 -7.53 -0.79 -26.37
CA ASP A 485 -7.90 -1.77 -27.38
C ASP A 485 -9.41 -2.03 -27.33
N LEU A 486 -10.19 -0.93 -27.31
CA LEU A 486 -11.64 -0.93 -27.24
C LEU A 486 -12.22 -1.48 -28.55
N THR A 487 -13.03 -2.52 -28.42
CA THR A 487 -13.76 -3.19 -29.49
C THR A 487 -15.26 -3.09 -29.26
N THR A 488 -16.06 -3.62 -30.19
CA THR A 488 -17.52 -3.70 -30.02
C THR A 488 -17.97 -4.82 -29.08
N ASP A 489 -17.08 -5.75 -28.77
CA ASP A 489 -17.36 -6.87 -27.86
C ASP A 489 -17.13 -6.48 -26.40
N ASP A 490 -16.41 -5.39 -26.18
CA ASP A 490 -16.17 -4.81 -24.87
C ASP A 490 -17.45 -4.20 -24.30
N SER A 491 -17.74 -4.42 -23.03
CA SER A 491 -18.94 -3.86 -22.40
C SER A 491 -18.75 -3.68 -20.90
N MET A 492 -19.75 -3.06 -20.26
CA MET A 492 -19.84 -3.02 -18.79
C MET A 492 -21.27 -3.29 -18.35
N GLU A 493 -21.46 -4.02 -17.25
CA GLU A 493 -22.74 -4.13 -16.55
C GLU A 493 -22.64 -3.40 -15.22
N LEU A 494 -23.47 -2.37 -15.03
CA LEU A 494 -23.64 -1.66 -13.77
C LEU A 494 -24.85 -2.25 -13.05
N ILE A 495 -24.71 -2.49 -11.75
CA ILE A 495 -25.75 -3.11 -10.95
C ILE A 495 -26.01 -2.30 -9.68
N PHE A 496 -27.27 -1.91 -9.53
CA PHE A 496 -27.73 -1.09 -8.42
C PHE A 496 -28.80 -1.83 -7.62
N GLN A 497 -28.73 -1.70 -6.31
CA GLN A 497 -29.75 -2.21 -5.40
C GLN A 497 -30.08 -1.13 -4.36
N GLY A 498 -31.31 -1.17 -3.85
CA GLY A 498 -31.69 -0.33 -2.70
C GLY A 498 -30.76 -0.55 -1.50
N GLY A 499 -30.57 0.48 -0.67
CA GLY A 499 -29.63 0.44 0.46
C GLY A 499 -29.89 -0.63 1.54
N ASP A 500 -31.07 -1.26 1.54
CA ASP A 500 -31.39 -2.42 2.38
C ASP A 500 -30.97 -3.76 1.77
N ALA A 501 -30.33 -3.75 0.60
CA ALA A 501 -29.88 -4.91 -0.17
C ALA A 501 -30.99 -5.91 -0.56
N THR A 502 -32.25 -5.47 -0.64
CA THR A 502 -33.39 -6.35 -0.99
C THR A 502 -34.08 -5.98 -2.30
N GLY A 503 -34.81 -6.92 -2.88
CA GLY A 503 -35.56 -6.74 -4.13
C GLY A 503 -34.77 -7.13 -5.38
N THR A 504 -35.30 -6.79 -6.55
CA THR A 504 -34.62 -7.05 -7.83
C THR A 504 -33.65 -5.92 -8.15
N PRO A 505 -32.33 -6.19 -8.30
CA PRO A 505 -31.38 -5.16 -8.68
C PRO A 505 -31.68 -4.58 -10.06
N LEU A 506 -31.46 -3.28 -10.21
CA LEU A 506 -31.44 -2.61 -11.50
C LEU A 506 -30.11 -2.89 -12.20
N LYS A 507 -30.16 -3.44 -13.40
CA LYS A 507 -29.00 -3.68 -14.26
C LYS A 507 -29.02 -2.73 -15.44
N ILE A 508 -27.89 -2.07 -15.71
CA ILE A 508 -27.70 -1.19 -16.85
C ILE A 508 -26.43 -1.65 -17.57
N SER A 509 -26.57 -2.03 -18.84
CA SER A 509 -25.44 -2.42 -19.68
C SER A 509 -24.97 -1.22 -20.49
N LEU A 510 -23.67 -0.98 -20.49
CA LEU A 510 -22.97 -0.02 -21.35
C LEU A 510 -22.45 -0.78 -22.57
N ILE A 511 -23.01 -0.48 -23.74
CA ILE A 511 -22.83 -1.25 -24.97
C ILE A 511 -22.24 -0.34 -26.05
N PRO A 512 -21.06 -0.66 -26.62
CA PRO A 512 -20.54 0.00 -27.81
C PRO A 512 -21.51 -0.01 -28.98
N ASP A 513 -21.69 1.15 -29.62
CA ASP A 513 -22.36 1.26 -30.91
C ASP A 513 -21.36 1.73 -31.98
N ALA A 514 -20.88 0.77 -32.78
CA ALA A 514 -19.97 1.05 -33.90
C ALA A 514 -20.59 1.87 -35.03
N VAL A 515 -21.93 1.95 -35.13
CA VAL A 515 -22.58 2.77 -36.17
C VAL A 515 -22.52 4.24 -35.79
N GLN A 516 -22.75 4.55 -34.51
CA GLN A 516 -22.79 5.91 -33.99
C GLN A 516 -21.50 6.35 -33.31
N TYR A 517 -20.51 5.46 -33.19
CA TYR A 517 -19.25 5.69 -32.45
C TYR A 517 -19.50 6.26 -31.04
N THR A 518 -20.43 5.63 -30.32
CA THR A 518 -20.88 6.05 -28.98
C THR A 518 -21.08 4.82 -28.08
N ILE A 519 -21.42 5.06 -26.82
CA ILE A 519 -21.82 4.02 -25.86
C ILE A 519 -23.30 4.21 -25.53
N LYS A 520 -24.07 3.13 -25.62
CA LYS A 520 -25.51 3.10 -25.30
C LYS A 520 -25.74 2.44 -23.95
N CYS A 521 -26.69 2.98 -23.21
CA CYS A 521 -27.26 2.34 -22.03
C CYS A 521 -28.45 1.44 -22.42
N SER A 522 -28.54 0.24 -21.83
CA SER A 522 -29.61 -0.72 -22.17
C SER A 522 -31.00 -0.41 -21.61
N HIS A 523 -31.11 0.53 -20.66
CA HIS A 523 -32.37 0.82 -19.97
C HIS A 523 -33.03 2.11 -20.47
N SER A 524 -34.23 2.03 -21.04
CA SER A 524 -34.92 3.15 -21.71
C SER A 524 -35.35 4.30 -20.78
N SER A 525 -35.53 4.04 -19.48
CA SER A 525 -35.85 5.08 -18.49
C SER A 525 -34.63 5.80 -17.91
N VAL A 526 -33.41 5.46 -18.37
CA VAL A 526 -32.18 6.13 -17.95
C VAL A 526 -31.79 7.10 -19.06
N THR A 527 -31.64 8.37 -18.70
CA THR A 527 -31.03 9.35 -19.62
C THR A 527 -29.54 9.11 -19.64
N CYS A 528 -28.97 8.86 -20.81
CA CYS A 528 -27.60 8.41 -20.94
C CYS A 528 -26.94 9.01 -22.17
N LYS A 529 -25.70 9.47 -22.01
CA LYS A 529 -24.84 9.92 -23.09
C LYS A 529 -23.47 9.29 -22.91
N GLY A 530 -22.94 8.72 -23.99
CA GLY A 530 -21.60 8.15 -24.02
C GLY A 530 -20.78 8.74 -25.15
N ALA A 531 -19.48 8.84 -24.93
CA ALA A 531 -18.53 9.29 -25.93
C ALA A 531 -17.28 8.42 -25.93
N VAL A 532 -16.86 8.02 -27.13
CA VAL A 532 -15.67 7.19 -27.36
C VAL A 532 -14.49 8.11 -27.62
N HIS A 533 -13.41 7.94 -26.88
CA HIS A 533 -12.16 8.67 -27.03
C HIS A 533 -11.18 7.86 -27.89
N GLY A 534 -11.53 7.66 -29.16
CA GLY A 534 -10.79 6.76 -30.01
C GLY A 534 -11.58 6.30 -31.23
N THR A 535 -11.11 5.23 -31.84
CA THR A 535 -11.85 4.48 -32.86
C THR A 535 -11.82 3.01 -32.48
N PHE A 536 -12.98 2.34 -32.50
CA PHE A 536 -13.07 0.92 -32.16
C PHE A 536 -12.11 0.09 -33.03
N GLY A 537 -11.30 -0.76 -32.39
CA GLY A 537 -10.30 -1.60 -33.05
C GLY A 537 -9.04 -0.87 -33.54
N ASP A 538 -8.87 0.42 -33.25
CA ASP A 538 -7.64 1.17 -33.52
C ASP A 538 -6.84 1.43 -32.24
N THR A 539 -5.96 0.50 -31.92
CA THR A 539 -5.08 0.54 -30.73
C THR A 539 -4.14 1.76 -30.66
N ALA A 540 -3.91 2.46 -31.77
CA ALA A 540 -3.03 3.64 -31.77
C ALA A 540 -3.78 4.92 -31.35
N ALA A 541 -5.07 4.99 -31.64
CA ALA A 541 -5.92 6.16 -31.37
C ALA A 541 -6.76 6.01 -30.10
N ASP A 542 -7.03 4.78 -29.68
CA ASP A 542 -8.00 4.50 -28.64
C ASP A 542 -7.50 4.75 -27.21
N LYS A 543 -8.39 5.34 -26.42
CA LYS A 543 -8.20 5.70 -25.02
C LYS A 543 -9.35 5.22 -24.15
N GLY A 544 -10.45 4.70 -24.72
CA GLY A 544 -11.61 4.20 -24.00
C GLY A 544 -12.83 5.10 -24.17
N TYR A 545 -13.65 5.23 -23.13
CA TYR A 545 -14.89 6.02 -23.21
C TYR A 545 -15.28 6.68 -21.88
N VAL A 546 -16.15 7.68 -22.01
CA VAL A 546 -16.85 8.33 -20.89
C VAL A 546 -18.36 8.16 -21.08
N VAL A 547 -19.08 7.84 -20.00
CA VAL A 547 -20.54 7.73 -19.99
C VAL A 547 -21.10 8.47 -18.78
N GLU A 548 -22.07 9.34 -19.04
CA GLU A 548 -22.89 9.97 -18.02
C GLU A 548 -24.31 9.44 -18.05
N MET A 549 -24.86 9.18 -16.87
CA MET A 549 -26.23 8.70 -16.72
C MET A 549 -26.96 9.49 -15.64
N ALA A 550 -28.21 9.86 -15.93
CA ALA A 550 -29.20 10.25 -14.93
C ALA A 550 -30.18 9.10 -14.73
N ILE A 551 -30.18 8.53 -13.53
CA ILE A 551 -31.00 7.39 -13.16
C ILE A 551 -32.09 7.89 -12.20
N PRO A 552 -33.39 7.81 -12.56
CA PRO A 552 -34.46 8.24 -11.67
C PRO A 552 -34.40 7.54 -10.32
N ARG A 553 -34.50 8.29 -9.22
CA ARG A 553 -34.49 7.73 -7.85
C ARG A 553 -35.61 6.72 -7.63
N THR A 554 -36.73 6.90 -8.32
CA THR A 554 -37.87 5.97 -8.30
C THR A 554 -37.55 4.61 -8.91
N LEU A 555 -36.56 4.52 -9.80
CA LEU A 555 -36.09 3.29 -10.40
C LEU A 555 -35.10 2.54 -9.47
N LEU A 556 -34.32 3.28 -8.70
CA LEU A 556 -33.25 2.74 -7.84
C LEU A 556 -33.71 2.21 -6.48
N ARG A 557 -34.99 2.38 -6.13
CA ARG A 557 -35.54 2.05 -4.80
C ARG A 557 -34.60 2.52 -3.68
N VAL A 558 -34.22 3.80 -3.72
CA VAL A 558 -33.36 4.39 -2.69
C VAL A 558 -34.01 4.24 -1.32
N VAL A 559 -33.31 3.60 -0.37
CA VAL A 559 -33.78 3.42 1.01
C VAL A 559 -32.77 4.10 1.94
N ALA A 560 -33.26 4.97 2.84
CA ALA A 560 -32.44 5.71 3.80
C ALA A 560 -31.26 6.47 3.15
N ASP A 561 -31.52 7.10 1.99
CA ASP A 561 -30.52 7.81 1.20
C ASP A 561 -29.26 6.97 0.92
N ARG A 562 -29.46 5.68 0.66
CA ARG A 562 -28.40 4.70 0.41
C ARG A 562 -28.74 3.80 -0.76
N LEU A 563 -27.69 3.44 -1.50
CA LEU A 563 -27.69 2.43 -2.55
C LEU A 563 -26.52 1.48 -2.34
N MET A 564 -26.64 0.29 -2.93
CA MET A 564 -25.56 -0.68 -3.05
C MET A 564 -25.17 -0.80 -4.51
N PHE A 565 -23.87 -0.73 -4.79
CA PHE A 565 -23.33 -0.69 -6.15
C PHE A 565 -22.34 -1.83 -6.40
N ASN A 566 -22.46 -2.43 -7.59
CA ASN A 566 -21.46 -3.31 -8.16
C ASN A 566 -21.37 -3.04 -9.67
N ALA A 567 -20.25 -3.40 -10.28
CA ALA A 567 -20.06 -3.36 -11.72
C ALA A 567 -19.21 -4.54 -12.18
N THR A 568 -19.44 -4.96 -13.43
CA THR A 568 -18.56 -5.90 -14.13
C THR A 568 -18.09 -5.26 -15.42
N LEU A 569 -16.77 -5.20 -15.60
CA LEU A 569 -16.11 -4.79 -16.82
C LEU A 569 -15.81 -6.02 -17.66
N TYR A 570 -16.08 -5.95 -18.97
CA TYR A 570 -15.76 -7.01 -19.91
C TYR A 570 -14.79 -6.47 -20.97
N ASP A 571 -13.66 -7.16 -21.12
CA ASP A 571 -12.70 -6.96 -22.19
C ASP A 571 -12.24 -8.30 -22.80
N GLN A 572 -11.35 -8.21 -23.78
CA GLN A 572 -10.76 -9.37 -24.45
C GLN A 572 -9.90 -10.26 -23.53
N ASN A 573 -9.39 -9.70 -22.43
CA ASN A 573 -8.52 -10.38 -21.46
C ASN A 573 -9.32 -11.06 -20.34
N GLY A 574 -10.59 -10.71 -20.17
CA GLY A 574 -11.50 -11.35 -19.24
C GLY A 574 -12.60 -10.42 -18.72
N SER A 575 -13.22 -10.83 -17.63
CA SER A 575 -14.17 -10.00 -16.87
C SER A 575 -13.54 -9.57 -15.56
N ASP A 576 -13.71 -8.31 -15.20
CA ASP A 576 -13.24 -7.73 -13.95
C ASP A 576 -14.41 -7.16 -13.12
N THR A 577 -14.35 -7.31 -11.81
CA THR A 577 -15.32 -6.78 -10.85
C THR A 577 -14.58 -6.46 -9.57
N PHE A 578 -15.15 -5.62 -8.70
CA PHE A 578 -14.54 -5.29 -7.41
C PHE A 578 -14.14 -6.55 -6.65
N THR A 579 -12.90 -6.58 -6.15
CA THR A 579 -12.34 -7.75 -5.47
C THR A 579 -13.27 -8.29 -4.37
N GLY A 580 -13.66 -9.57 -4.50
CA GLY A 580 -14.54 -10.27 -3.55
C GLY A 580 -16.05 -10.10 -3.78
N LEU A 581 -16.46 -9.25 -4.73
CA LEU A 581 -17.87 -9.06 -5.09
C LEU A 581 -18.29 -10.02 -6.21
N THR A 582 -19.58 -10.33 -6.24
CA THR A 582 -20.25 -11.10 -7.30
C THR A 582 -21.59 -10.43 -7.63
N ALA A 583 -22.23 -10.87 -8.72
CA ALA A 583 -23.55 -10.35 -9.09
C ALA A 583 -24.69 -10.70 -8.11
N THR A 584 -24.42 -11.48 -7.05
CA THR A 584 -25.45 -11.99 -6.14
C THR A 584 -25.17 -11.81 -4.65
N ASN A 585 -23.97 -11.38 -4.24
CA ASN A 585 -23.63 -11.12 -2.84
C ASN A 585 -23.91 -9.68 -2.42
N TYR A 586 -25.17 -9.26 -2.55
CA TYR A 586 -25.62 -7.87 -2.38
C TYR A 586 -25.18 -7.22 -1.06
N GLU A 587 -25.03 -8.02 0.00
CA GLU A 587 -24.57 -7.57 1.32
C GLU A 587 -23.13 -7.04 1.32
N LYS A 588 -22.29 -7.46 0.36
CA LYS A 588 -20.90 -7.02 0.21
C LYS A 588 -20.71 -5.87 -0.77
N TRP A 589 -21.76 -5.49 -1.50
CA TRP A 589 -21.67 -4.44 -2.50
C TRP A 589 -21.24 -3.09 -1.90
N LEU A 590 -20.72 -2.20 -2.74
CA LEU A 590 -20.15 -0.94 -2.27
C LEU A 590 -21.27 0.06 -1.99
N PRO A 591 -21.38 0.60 -0.76
CA PRO A 591 -22.44 1.54 -0.43
C PRO A 591 -22.21 2.90 -1.09
N ILE A 592 -23.27 3.47 -1.66
CA ILE A 592 -23.31 4.85 -2.14
C ILE A 592 -24.30 5.61 -1.27
N VAL A 593 -23.82 6.64 -0.57
CA VAL A 593 -24.64 7.42 0.36
C VAL A 593 -24.99 8.77 -0.27
N LEU A 594 -26.29 9.08 -0.31
CA LEU A 594 -26.87 10.31 -0.88
C LEU A 594 -27.09 11.36 0.22
N LYS A 595 -26.05 11.69 0.98
CA LYS A 595 -26.13 12.70 2.05
C LYS A 595 -25.63 14.05 1.56
N ALA A 596 -26.18 15.13 2.12
CA ALA A 596 -25.49 16.43 2.02
C ALA A 596 -24.12 16.27 2.69
N ALA A 597 -23.09 16.94 2.18
CA ALA A 597 -21.84 17.07 2.92
C ALA A 597 -22.17 17.79 4.24
N THR A 598 -22.42 17.04 5.31
CA THR A 598 -22.42 17.61 6.64
C THR A 598 -21.00 18.10 6.89
N ASP A 599 -20.86 19.29 7.48
CA ASP A 599 -19.57 19.80 7.93
C ASP A 599 -18.77 18.66 8.57
N PRO A 600 -17.45 18.57 8.32
CA PRO A 600 -16.63 17.55 8.94
C PRO A 600 -16.92 17.55 10.44
N GLU A 601 -17.26 16.38 11.00
CA GLU A 601 -17.40 16.26 12.45
C GLU A 601 -16.13 16.88 13.06
N PRO A 602 -16.27 17.75 14.09
CA PRO A 602 -15.12 18.40 14.68
C PRO A 602 -14.11 17.32 15.05
N LEU A 603 -12.87 17.51 14.61
CA LEU A 603 -11.77 16.63 14.97
C LEU A 603 -11.83 16.39 16.48
N PRO A 604 -11.80 15.14 16.96
CA PRO A 604 -11.68 14.89 18.39
C PRO A 604 -10.32 15.44 18.84
N GLY A 605 -10.31 16.65 19.40
CA GLY A 605 -9.10 17.30 19.86
C GLY A 605 -9.08 18.83 19.90
N GLU A 606 -9.95 19.56 19.20
CA GLU A 606 -9.87 21.04 19.22
C GLU A 606 -10.46 21.72 20.48
N GLY A 607 -10.94 20.93 21.45
CA GLY A 607 -11.47 21.45 22.73
C GLY A 607 -10.53 21.30 23.93
N ASP A 608 -9.43 20.56 23.80
CA ASP A 608 -8.50 20.35 24.91
C ASP A 608 -7.12 20.88 24.52
N THR A 609 -6.90 22.17 24.75
CA THR A 609 -5.55 22.68 24.95
C THR A 609 -5.03 22.04 26.23
N GLY A 610 -4.61 20.78 26.11
CA GLY A 610 -3.99 19.99 27.15
C GLY A 610 -2.79 20.77 27.66
N THR A 611 -3.04 21.52 28.74
CA THR A 611 -2.00 21.82 29.71
C THR A 611 -1.65 20.48 30.32
N GLY A 612 -0.78 19.74 29.63
CA GLY A 612 -0.20 18.52 30.16
C GLY A 612 0.36 18.81 31.55
N PRO A 613 0.40 17.82 32.45
CA PRO A 613 0.88 18.03 33.80
C PRO A 613 2.28 18.64 33.74
N SER A 614 2.41 19.86 34.25
CA SER A 614 3.67 20.55 34.40
C SER A 614 4.53 19.74 35.35
N TRP A 615 5.58 19.10 34.83
CA TRP A 615 6.63 18.51 35.65
C TRP A 615 7.36 19.65 36.36
N ASN A 616 7.07 19.83 37.64
CA ASN A 616 7.90 20.66 38.51
C ASN A 616 9.24 19.94 38.68
N ASN A 617 10.30 20.52 38.11
CA ASN A 617 11.65 20.29 38.57
C ASN A 617 11.76 20.82 40.00
N GLY A 618 11.74 19.92 40.98
CA GLY A 618 11.87 20.21 42.39
C GLY A 618 12.83 19.23 43.06
N ASP A 619 14.08 19.68 43.16
CA ASP A 619 15.10 19.46 44.19
C ASP A 619 14.95 18.30 45.21
N THR A 620 15.99 17.46 45.18
CA THR A 620 16.80 16.90 46.29
C THR A 620 16.17 16.34 47.58
N GLU A 621 16.78 15.21 47.96
CA GLU A 621 16.90 14.59 49.29
C GLU A 621 15.75 13.71 49.82
N GLY A 622 16.08 12.44 50.01
CA GLY A 622 15.24 11.46 50.70
C GLY A 622 15.84 10.06 50.64
N THR A 623 16.80 9.80 51.53
CA THR A 623 17.44 8.50 51.77
C THR A 623 16.42 7.42 52.11
N TRP A 624 16.53 6.24 51.48
CA TRP A 624 15.90 5.01 51.97
C TRP A 624 16.88 3.84 51.93
N LYS A 625 16.99 3.21 53.10
CA LYS A 625 17.49 1.86 53.33
C LYS A 625 16.57 0.83 52.69
#